data_AF-A0A1V2C6D0-F1
#
_entry.id   AF-A0A1V2C6D0-F1
#
_cell.length_a   1.000
_cell.length_b   1.000
_cell.length_c   1.000
_cell.angle_alpha   90.00
_cell.angle_beta   90.00
_cell.angle_gamma   90.00
#
_symmetry.space_group_name_H-M   'P 1'
#
loop_
_entity.id
_entity.type
_entity.pdbx_description
1 polymer ?
#
loop_
_entity_poly.entity_id
_entity_poly.type
_entity_poly.pdbx_seq_one_letter_code
_entity_poly.pdbx_strand_id
1 'polypeptide(L)' 'MGALEIKLEIFDKLKNIEDLSLLENIRNLLKNADTSGVYQFEEHELDMLREGEEDIKYGRTISQEDLDKEDLEWLSK' A
#
# COMPACT_ATOMS: atom_id res chain seq x y z
N MET A 1 -29.13 0.37 -9.58
CA MET A 1 -28.89 0.21 -8.14
C MET A 1 -27.89 1.25 -7.71
N GLY A 2 -28.31 2.17 -6.84
CA GLY A 2 -27.43 3.17 -6.26
C GLY A 2 -26.55 2.60 -5.16
N ALA A 3 -25.40 3.21 -4.92
CA ALA A 3 -24.49 2.79 -3.84
C ALA A 3 -25.15 2.77 -2.45
N LEU A 4 -26.21 3.57 -2.25
CA LEU A 4 -27.00 3.60 -1.02
C LEU A 4 -27.86 2.34 -0.84
N GLU A 5 -28.46 1.82 -1.91
CA GLU A 5 -29.31 0.61 -1.84
C GLU A 5 -28.48 -0.62 -1.46
N ILE A 6 -27.29 -0.75 -2.04
CA ILE A 6 -26.35 -1.84 -1.74
C ILE A 6 -25.88 -1.78 -0.27
N LYS A 7 -25.60 -0.58 0.25
CA LYS A 7 -25.20 -0.40 1.66
C LYS A 7 -26.30 -0.81 2.63
N LEU A 8 -27.55 -0.44 2.35
CA LEU A 8 -28.69 -0.79 3.19
C LEU A 8 -28.95 -2.30 3.19
N GLU A 9 -28.87 -2.95 2.03
CA GLU A 9 -29.04 -4.41 1.94
C GLU A 9 -27.96 -5.17 2.71
N ILE A 10 -26.69 -4.75 2.61
CA ILE A 10 -25.59 -5.34 3.38
C ILE A 10 -25.82 -5.15 4.88
N PHE A 11 -26.26 -3.96 5.29
CA PHE A 11 -26.52 -3.67 6.70
C PHE A 11 -27.65 -4.52 7.29
N ASP A 12 -28.73 -4.71 6.55
CA ASP A 12 -29.85 -5.56 6.99
C ASP A 12 -29.45 -7.04 7.05
N LYS A 13 -28.60 -7.51 6.13
CA LYS A 13 -28.04 -8.86 6.21
C LYS A 13 -27.13 -9.02 7.44
N LEU A 14 -26.26 -8.05 7.70
CA LEU A 14 -25.36 -8.06 8.87
C LEU A 14 -26.11 -8.11 10.21
N LYS A 15 -27.26 -7.43 10.32
CA LYS A 15 -28.08 -7.46 11.54
C LYS A 15 -28.65 -8.84 11.88
N ASN A 16 -28.87 -9.69 10.88
CA ASN A 16 -29.49 -10.99 11.04
C ASN A 16 -28.45 -12.14 11.16
N ILE A 17 -27.15 -11.83 11.07
CA ILE A 17 -26.09 -12.82 11.22
C ILE A 17 -25.81 -13.03 12.71
N GLU A 18 -26.04 -14.25 13.18
CA GLU A 18 -25.67 -14.69 14.54
C GLU A 18 -24.31 -15.41 14.56
N ASP A 19 -23.75 -15.72 13.38
CA ASP A 19 -22.46 -16.40 13.24
C ASP A 19 -21.29 -15.44 13.51
N LEU A 20 -20.64 -15.66 14.64
CA LEU A 20 -19.48 -14.89 15.11
C LEU A 20 -18.28 -14.99 14.17
N SER A 21 -18.02 -16.17 13.59
CA SER A 21 -16.90 -16.37 12.66
C SER A 21 -17.13 -15.64 11.35
N LEU A 22 -18.36 -15.59 10.87
CA LEU A 22 -18.71 -14.81 9.68
C LEU A 22 -18.54 -13.30 9.93
N LEU A 23 -18.98 -12.80 11.09
CA LEU A 23 -18.82 -11.40 11.48
C LEU A 23 -17.35 -11.00 11.65
N GLU A 24 -16.50 -11.88 12.20
CA GLU A 24 -15.06 -11.63 12.31
C GLU A 24 -14.38 -11.52 10.94
N ASN A 25 -14.73 -12.41 10.00
CA ASN A 25 -14.20 -12.37 8.65
C ASN A 25 -14.62 -11.09 7.92
N ILE A 26 -15.89 -10.68 8.04
CA ILE A 26 -16.38 -9.43 7.44
C ILE A 26 -15.68 -8.22 8.08
N ARG A 27 -15.50 -8.22 9.41
CA ARG A 27 -14.76 -7.16 10.10
C ARG A 27 -13.33 -7.04 9.61
N ASN A 28 -12.63 -8.16 9.40
CA ASN A 28 -11.26 -8.16 8.89
C ASN A 28 -11.21 -7.67 7.43
N LEU A 29 -12.19 -8.05 6.61
CA LEU A 29 -12.28 -7.59 5.22
C LEU A 29 -12.52 -6.08 5.13
N LEU A 30 -13.41 -5.54 5.97
CA LEU A 30 -13.69 -4.11 6.05
C LEU A 30 -12.51 -3.30 6.63
N LYS A 31 -11.76 -3.86 7.58
CA LYS A 31 -10.51 -3.25 8.07
C LYS A 31 -9.48 -3.05 6.96
N ASN A 32 -9.37 -4.00 6.04
CA ASN A 32 -8.45 -3.91 4.90
C ASN A 32 -9.01 -3.04 3.77
N ALA A 33 -10.33 -2.81 3.74
CA ALA A 33 -10.98 -1.94 2.77
C ALA A 33 -10.80 -0.45 3.10
N ASP A 34 -10.47 -0.10 4.35
CA ASP A 34 -10.13 1.26 4.73
C ASP A 34 -8.67 1.56 4.34
N THR A 35 -8.45 1.79 3.05
CA THR A 35 -7.14 2.19 2.51
C THR A 35 -6.86 3.68 2.74
N SER A 36 -7.72 4.39 3.49
CA SER A 36 -7.58 5.85 3.70
C SER A 36 -6.29 6.24 4.43
N GLY A 37 -5.67 5.30 5.15
CA GLY A 37 -4.39 5.48 5.83
C GLY A 37 -3.19 4.77 5.20
N VAL A 38 -3.37 4.04 4.09
CA VAL A 38 -2.30 3.32 3.40
C VAL A 38 -1.94 4.08 2.14
N TYR A 39 -0.71 4.60 2.09
CA TYR A 39 -0.20 5.24 0.89
C TYR A 39 -0.19 4.24 -0.26
N GLN A 40 -0.95 4.53 -1.31
CA GLN A 40 -0.92 3.77 -2.55
C GLN A 40 0.11 4.41 -3.46
N PHE A 41 1.16 3.64 -3.76
CA PHE A 41 2.17 4.06 -4.71
C PHE A 41 1.56 4.22 -6.10
N GLU A 42 1.91 5.31 -6.76
CA GLU A 42 1.68 5.49 -8.19
C GLU A 42 2.60 4.53 -8.99
N GLU A 43 2.24 4.27 -10.25
CA GLU A 43 2.98 3.30 -11.09
C GLU A 43 4.48 3.61 -11.20
N HIS A 44 4.83 4.90 -11.35
CA HIS A 44 6.21 5.35 -11.42
C HIS A 44 7.00 5.13 -10.11
N GLU A 45 6.34 5.17 -8.96
CA GLU A 45 6.98 4.90 -7.67
C GLU A 45 7.25 3.41 -7.47
N LEU A 46 6.32 2.57 -7.93
CA LEU A 46 6.54 1.12 -7.98
C LEU A 46 7.68 0.77 -8.92
N ASP A 47 7.82 1.46 -10.04
CA ASP A 47 8.92 1.23 -10.98
C ASP A 47 10.27 1.65 -10.37
N MET A 48 10.36 2.79 -9.68
CA MET A 48 11.57 3.17 -8.93
C MET A 48 11.98 2.12 -7.90
N LEU A 49 11.01 1.53 -7.18
CA LEU A 49 11.29 0.47 -6.21
C LEU A 49 11.82 -0.80 -6.89
N ARG A 50 11.25 -1.19 -8.04
CA ARG A 50 11.70 -2.35 -8.81
C ARG A 50 13.13 -2.17 -9.32
N GLU A 51 13.46 -0.97 -9.82
CA GLU A 51 14.82 -0.65 -10.26
C GLU A 51 15.82 -0.79 -9.11
N GLY A 52 15.48 -0.29 -7.92
CA GLY A 52 16.30 -0.45 -6.72
C GLY A 52 16.49 -1.92 -6.30
N GLU A 53 15.44 -2.74 -6.39
CA GLU A 53 15.54 -4.18 -6.14
C GLU A 53 16.46 -4.89 -7.14
N GLU A 54 16.43 -4.50 -8.42
CA GLU A 54 17.35 -5.00 -9.43
C GLU A 54 18.79 -4.56 -9.16
N ASP A 55 19.00 -3.31 -8.74
CA ASP A 55 20.32 -2.79 -8.39
C ASP A 55 20.96 -3.57 -7.25
N ILE A 56 20.18 -3.87 -6.20
CA ILE A 56 20.62 -4.73 -5.10
C ILE A 56 20.94 -6.13 -5.62
N LYS A 57 20.06 -6.71 -6.45
CA LYS A 57 20.25 -8.06 -7.00
C LYS A 57 21.51 -8.20 -7.85
N TYR A 58 21.84 -7.18 -8.65
CA TYR A 58 23.02 -7.17 -9.51
C TYR A 58 24.26 -6.55 -8.85
N GLY A 59 24.18 -6.16 -7.57
CA GLY A 59 25.29 -5.55 -6.85
C GLY A 59 25.71 -4.18 -7.40
N ARG A 60 24.78 -3.47 -8.06
CA ARG A 60 24.94 -2.09 -8.55
C ARG A 60 24.74 -1.09 -7.39
N THR A 61 25.35 -1.37 -6.25
CA THR A 61 25.29 -0.55 -5.04
C THR A 61 26.60 0.20 -4.86
N ILE A 62 26.53 1.44 -4.43
CA ILE A 62 27.70 2.23 -4.05
C ILE A 62 27.84 2.28 -2.52
N SER A 63 29.03 2.61 -2.02
CA SER A 63 29.22 2.83 -0.60
C SER A 63 28.60 4.16 -0.17
N GLN A 64 28.28 4.30 1.12
CA GLN A 64 27.77 5.56 1.66
C GLN A 64 28.77 6.71 1.44
N GLU A 65 30.07 6.43 1.58
CA GLU A 65 31.12 7.44 1.39
C GLU A 65 31.19 7.95 -0.06
N ASP A 66 30.94 7.08 -1.03
CA ASP A 66 30.91 7.44 -2.45
C ASP A 66 29.66 8.28 -2.79
N LEU A 67 28.50 7.91 -2.21
CA LEU A 67 27.26 8.68 -2.35
C LEU A 67 27.41 10.09 -1.76
N ASP A 68 27.94 10.20 -0.54
CA ASP A 68 28.14 11.49 0.15
C ASP A 68 29.05 12.42 -0.66
N LYS A 69 30.05 11.86 -1.35
CA LYS A 69 30.94 12.63 -2.23
C LYS A 69 30.21 13.15 -3.47
N GLU A 70 29.40 12.30 -4.12
CA GLU A 70 28.61 12.70 -5.28
C GLU A 70 27.59 13.79 -4.92
N ASP A 71 26.93 13.67 -3.76
CA ASP A 71 26.01 14.67 -3.21
C ASP A 71 26.69 16.02 -3.02
N LEU A 72 27.90 16.04 -2.43
CA LEU A 72 28.69 17.27 -2.26
C LEU A 72 29.09 17.89 -3.59
N GLU A 73 29.47 17.07 -4.58
CA GLU A 73 29.81 17.54 -5.93
C GLU A 73 28.59 18.17 -6.61
N TRP A 74 27.40 17.58 -6.48
CA TRP A 74 26.15 18.13 -7.03
C TRP A 74 25.74 19.43 -6.37
N LEU A 75 25.83 19.53 -5.03
CA LEU A 75 25.48 20.73 -4.27
C LEU A 75 26.46 21.90 -4.49
N SER A 76 27.66 21.61 -4.97
CA SER A 76 28.70 22.61 -5.25
C SER A 76 28.66 23.22 -6.66
N LYS A 77 27.71 22.78 -7.51
CA LYS A 77 27.43 23.36 -8.83
C LYS A 77 26.44 24.51 -8.76
#